data_AF-A0A1Q5UF51-F1
#
_entry.id   AF-A0A1Q5UF51-F1
#
_cell.length_a   1.000
_cell.length_b   1.000
_cell.length_c   1.000
_cell.angle_alpha   90.00
_cell.angle_beta   90.00
_cell.angle_gamma   90.00
#
_symmetry.space_group_name_H-M   'P 1'
#
loop_
_entity.id
_entity.type
_entity.pdbx_description
1 polymer ?
#
loop_
_entity_poly.entity_id
_entity_poly.type
_entity_poly.pdbx_seq_one_letter_code
_entity_poly.pdbx_strand_id
1 'polypeptide(L)'
;MQSHSIGPPMRMWHRDRSEFHAGLLATWLAYFDEVNPSVFDWWYFDAVSVSDPRESLMVIFFTTTAAAFPWLPSNESSVLIAYLWVSFANGTIFEEYVPATIATVAGGEDASSPSSGNWSSTGLSWAASQDDLSQYEVIISSKQMQAKGDLV
;
A
#
# COMPACT_ATOMS: atom_id res chain seq x y z
N MET A 1 -17.80 -17.57 -8.30
CA MET A 1 -16.74 -16.59 -8.03
C MET A 1 -15.46 -17.39 -7.93
N GLN A 2 -14.59 -17.35 -8.95
CA GLN A 2 -13.33 -18.11 -8.96
C GLN A 2 -12.26 -17.30 -8.22
N SER A 3 -11.56 -17.96 -7.30
CA SER A 3 -10.46 -17.41 -6.51
C SER A 3 -9.16 -17.69 -7.24
N HIS A 4 -8.38 -16.66 -7.53
CA HIS A 4 -7.04 -16.79 -8.11
C HIS A 4 -6.03 -16.36 -7.06
N SER A 5 -5.19 -17.28 -6.61
CA SER A 5 -4.06 -17.03 -5.71
C SER A 5 -2.79 -16.98 -6.55
N ILE A 6 -2.01 -15.91 -6.42
CA ILE A 6 -0.72 -15.72 -7.09
C ILE A 6 0.36 -15.78 -6.00
N GLY A 7 1.24 -16.78 -6.07
CA GLY A 7 2.43 -16.92 -5.20
C GLY A 7 3.75 -16.57 -5.91
N PRO A 8 4.90 -16.59 -5.21
CA PRO A 8 5.90 -15.49 -5.08
C PRO A 8 7.03 -15.51 -6.17
N PRO A 9 7.94 -14.49 -6.30
CA PRO A 9 8.49 -13.59 -5.28
C PRO A 9 7.94 -12.16 -5.28
N MET A 10 7.46 -11.72 -4.11
CA MET A 10 7.22 -10.31 -3.80
C MET A 10 8.55 -9.56 -3.67
N ARG A 11 8.61 -8.35 -4.24
CA ARG A 11 9.75 -7.46 -4.09
C ARG A 11 9.30 -6.18 -3.37
N MET A 12 9.61 -6.09 -2.08
CA MET A 12 9.37 -4.89 -1.29
C MET A 12 10.40 -3.82 -1.64
N TRP A 13 9.96 -2.59 -1.94
CA TRP A 13 10.81 -1.41 -1.99
C TRP A 13 10.41 -0.45 -0.86
N HIS A 14 11.37 -0.11 0.00
CA HIS A 14 11.19 0.88 1.07
C HIS A 14 11.91 2.19 0.72
N ARG A 15 11.17 3.30 0.81
CA ARG A 15 11.60 4.69 0.99
C ARG A 15 12.68 5.23 0.03
N ASP A 16 12.26 6.09 -0.90
CA ASP A 16 13.15 7.12 -1.45
C ASP A 16 12.96 8.41 -0.65
N ARG A 17 13.91 8.68 0.27
CA ARG A 17 14.07 10.01 0.87
C ARG A 17 15.14 10.70 0.04
N SER A 18 14.74 11.56 -0.89
CA SER A 18 15.66 12.54 -1.46
C SER A 18 16.07 13.52 -0.35
N GLU A 19 17.21 13.27 0.32
CA GLU A 19 18.30 14.22 0.55
C GLU A 19 19.33 13.67 1.57
N PHE A 20 20.60 13.79 1.18
CA PHE A 20 21.88 13.77 1.89
C PHE A 20 21.99 13.28 3.36
N HIS A 21 22.92 12.33 3.54
CA HIS A 21 23.76 12.00 4.70
C HIS A 21 23.33 12.48 6.11
N ALA A 22 23.15 11.47 6.97
CA ALA A 22 23.80 11.29 8.28
C ALA A 22 22.83 11.08 9.44
N GLY A 23 23.18 10.08 10.27
CA GLY A 23 22.96 10.16 11.70
C GLY A 23 21.78 9.35 12.21
N LEU A 24 22.12 8.38 13.07
CA LEU A 24 21.26 7.85 14.13
C LEU A 24 20.14 8.83 14.54
N LEU A 25 18.90 8.36 14.53
CA LEU A 25 18.00 8.35 15.68
C LEU A 25 16.74 7.57 15.28
N ALA A 26 16.58 6.40 15.91
CA ALA A 26 15.29 5.75 16.08
C ALA A 26 14.34 6.71 16.82
N THR A 27 13.03 6.47 16.71
CA THR A 27 11.86 7.35 16.99
C THR A 27 11.39 8.01 15.68
N TRP A 28 10.15 7.87 15.22
CA TRP A 28 8.87 8.05 15.90
C TRP A 28 7.74 7.34 15.12
N LEU A 29 6.65 7.03 15.84
CA LEU A 29 5.29 6.73 15.36
C LEU A 29 4.88 7.49 14.07
N ALA A 30 3.79 7.04 13.43
CA ALA A 30 2.96 7.90 12.58
C ALA A 30 2.45 9.10 13.41
N TYR A 31 3.29 10.13 13.56
CA TYR A 31 2.96 11.34 14.29
C TYR A 31 2.42 12.33 13.28
N PHE A 32 1.14 12.27 12.93
CA PHE A 32 0.39 13.46 12.49
C PHE A 32 -1.12 13.23 12.62
N ASP A 33 -1.79 14.04 13.44
CA ASP A 33 -3.27 14.16 13.46
C ASP A 33 -3.82 14.75 12.14
N GLU A 34 -2.95 15.34 11.31
CA GLU A 34 -3.26 15.87 9.98
C GLU A 34 -2.01 15.79 9.07
N VAL A 35 -2.13 15.16 7.89
CA VAL A 35 -1.03 15.08 6.93
C VAL A 35 -0.60 16.49 6.53
N ASN A 36 0.58 16.93 6.98
CA ASN A 36 1.10 18.27 6.68
C ASN A 36 1.46 18.36 5.18
N PRO A 37 1.20 19.48 4.47
CA PRO A 37 1.48 19.68 3.04
C PRO A 37 2.85 19.24 2.49
N SER A 38 3.86 19.04 3.34
CA SER A 38 5.20 18.57 2.93
C SER A 38 5.52 17.11 3.27
N VAL A 39 4.61 16.36 3.91
CA VAL A 39 4.82 14.98 4.32
C VAL A 39 3.89 14.06 3.54
N PHE A 40 4.46 13.02 2.96
CA PHE A 40 3.74 11.96 2.27
C PHE A 40 4.38 10.63 2.61
N ASP A 41 3.57 9.64 2.93
CA ASP A 41 3.99 8.26 3.06
C ASP A 41 3.18 7.38 2.09
N TRP A 42 3.85 6.38 1.54
CA TRP A 42 3.21 5.35 0.74
C TRP A 42 3.77 3.96 1.06
N TRP A 43 2.91 2.96 0.91
CA TRP A 43 3.27 1.55 0.98
C TRP A 43 2.93 0.90 -0.35
N TYR A 44 3.92 0.25 -0.95
CA TYR A 44 3.85 -0.32 -2.29
C TYR A 44 4.04 -1.83 -2.22
N PHE A 45 3.13 -2.58 -2.83
CA PHE A 45 3.19 -4.02 -2.95
C PHE A 45 2.90 -4.42 -4.39
N ASP A 46 3.70 -5.30 -4.96
CA ASP A 46 3.48 -5.83 -6.30
C ASP A 46 3.75 -7.33 -6.37
N ALA A 47 3.13 -7.95 -7.38
CA ALA A 47 3.48 -9.28 -7.81
C ALA A 47 3.26 -9.46 -9.31
N VAL A 48 4.03 -10.39 -9.86
CA VAL A 48 3.92 -10.86 -11.23
C VAL A 48 3.61 -12.36 -11.18
N SER A 49 2.66 -12.81 -11.98
CA SER A 49 2.25 -14.20 -12.05
C SER A 49 3.40 -15.10 -12.53
N VAL A 50 3.67 -16.15 -11.76
CA VAL A 50 4.68 -17.16 -12.10
C VAL A 50 4.27 -17.96 -13.34
N SER A 51 2.97 -18.12 -13.58
CA SER A 51 2.43 -18.85 -14.73
C SER A 51 2.32 -18.01 -16.00
N ASP A 52 2.15 -16.69 -15.88
CA ASP A 52 2.14 -15.78 -17.03
C ASP A 52 2.68 -14.39 -16.65
N PRO A 53 3.89 -14.00 -17.08
CA PRO A 53 4.50 -12.72 -16.70
C PRO A 53 3.77 -11.49 -17.23
N ARG A 54 2.71 -11.66 -18.04
CA ARG A 54 1.82 -10.58 -18.49
C ARG A 54 0.71 -10.27 -17.47
N GLU A 55 0.50 -11.17 -16.51
CA GLU A 55 -0.41 -10.93 -15.39
C GLU A 55 0.37 -10.34 -14.21
N SER A 56 -0.05 -9.17 -13.75
CA SER A 56 0.58 -8.49 -12.62
C SER A 56 -0.45 -7.77 -11.79
N LEU A 57 -0.14 -7.58 -10.51
CA LEU A 57 -0.97 -6.86 -9.56
C LEU A 57 -0.08 -5.91 -8.76
N MET A 58 -0.60 -4.72 -8.48
CA MET A 58 0.05 -3.69 -7.68
C MET A 58 -0.97 -3.02 -6.77
N VAL A 59 -0.60 -2.85 -5.51
CA VAL A 59 -1.38 -2.11 -4.50
C VAL A 59 -0.52 -1.00 -3.93
N ILE A 60 -1.09 0.22 -3.87
CA ILE A 60 -0.45 1.35 -3.22
C ILE A 60 -1.39 1.94 -2.17
N PHE A 61 -0.88 2.12 -0.97
CA PHE A 61 -1.56 2.83 0.11
C PHE A 61 -0.91 4.19 0.28
N PHE A 62 -1.70 5.26 0.28
CA PHE A 62 -1.24 6.64 0.41
C PHE A 62 -1.75 7.27 1.70
N THR A 63 -0.86 7.93 2.43
CA THR A 63 -1.18 8.99 3.39
C THR A 63 -0.45 10.25 2.95
N THR A 64 -1.14 11.10 2.18
CA THR A 64 -0.51 12.25 1.50
C THR A 64 -1.40 13.49 1.55
N THR A 65 -0.97 14.58 0.93
CA THR A 65 -1.80 15.77 0.68
C THR A 65 -2.10 15.93 -0.80
N ALA A 66 -3.19 16.61 -1.15
CA ALA A 66 -3.52 16.90 -2.54
C ALA A 66 -2.43 17.72 -3.26
N ALA A 67 -1.59 18.45 -2.51
CA ALA A 67 -0.47 19.21 -3.06
C ALA A 67 0.70 18.32 -3.53
N ALA A 68 0.93 17.17 -2.88
CA ALA A 68 2.02 16.26 -3.24
C ALA A 68 1.71 15.43 -4.49
N PHE A 69 0.42 15.24 -4.79
CA PHE A 69 -0.05 14.44 -5.92
C PHE A 69 -1.19 15.16 -6.66
N PRO A 70 -0.87 16.00 -7.66
CA PRO A 70 -1.83 16.90 -8.31
C PRO A 70 -2.89 16.19 -9.17
N TRP A 71 -2.85 14.86 -9.27
CA TRP A 71 -3.88 14.03 -9.90
C TRP A 71 -4.90 13.46 -8.92
N LEU A 72 -4.68 13.60 -7.60
CA LEU A 72 -5.63 13.19 -6.57
C LEU A 72 -6.68 14.28 -6.33
N PRO A 73 -7.87 13.95 -5.78
CA PRO A 73 -8.95 14.91 -5.58
C PRO A 73 -8.47 16.16 -4.81
N SER A 74 -8.64 17.33 -5.43
CA SER A 74 -8.03 18.60 -4.99
C SER A 74 -8.75 19.29 -3.83
N ASN A 75 -9.82 18.70 -3.31
CA ASN A 75 -10.70 19.29 -2.30
C ASN A 75 -10.42 18.82 -0.86
N GLU A 76 -9.43 17.94 -0.64
CA GLU A 76 -9.12 17.39 0.69
C GLU A 76 -7.72 17.82 1.17
N SER A 77 -7.59 18.18 2.45
CA SER A 77 -6.28 18.51 3.06
C SER A 77 -5.42 17.26 3.27
N SER A 78 -6.07 16.11 3.51
CA SER A 78 -5.44 14.79 3.60
C SER A 78 -6.02 13.85 2.55
N VAL A 79 -5.15 13.11 1.89
CA VAL A 79 -5.48 12.14 0.86
C VAL A 79 -5.08 10.76 1.38
N LEU A 80 -6.08 10.03 1.85
CA LEU A 80 -5.96 8.65 2.30
C LEU A 80 -6.51 7.74 1.20
N ILE A 81 -5.67 7.19 0.35
CA ILE A 81 -6.13 6.41 -0.82
C ILE A 81 -5.53 5.01 -0.81
N ALA A 82 -6.36 4.03 -1.11
CA ALA A 82 -5.91 2.71 -1.54
C ALA A 82 -6.10 2.60 -3.06
N TYR A 83 -5.02 2.32 -3.78
CA TYR A 83 -4.97 2.22 -5.23
C TYR A 83 -4.64 0.78 -5.63
N LEU A 84 -5.36 0.25 -6.62
CA LEU A 84 -5.20 -1.10 -7.13
C LEU A 84 -5.03 -1.05 -8.65
N TRP A 85 -3.97 -1.69 -9.14
CA TRP A 85 -3.74 -1.95 -10.55
C TRP A 85 -3.60 -3.45 -10.78
N VAL A 86 -4.28 -3.97 -11.79
CA VAL A 86 -4.14 -5.36 -12.24
C VAL A 86 -4.02 -5.39 -13.75
N SER A 87 -2.97 -6.04 -14.26
CA SER A 87 -2.80 -6.35 -15.68
C SER A 87 -3.18 -7.80 -15.92
N PHE A 88 -3.96 -8.08 -16.95
CA PHE A 88 -4.37 -9.42 -17.34
C PHE A 88 -3.66 -9.87 -18.63
N ALA A 89 -3.42 -11.17 -18.81
CA ALA A 89 -2.75 -11.73 -19.99
C ALA A 89 -3.46 -11.42 -21.32
N ASN A 90 -4.76 -11.13 -21.27
CA ASN A 90 -5.56 -10.71 -22.42
C ASN A 90 -5.36 -9.22 -22.80
N GLY A 91 -4.50 -8.49 -22.11
CA GLY A 91 -4.22 -7.07 -22.31
C GLY A 91 -5.19 -6.12 -21.60
N THR A 92 -6.17 -6.64 -20.87
CA THR A 92 -7.07 -5.81 -20.05
C THR A 92 -6.33 -5.28 -18.84
N ILE A 93 -6.62 -4.05 -18.45
CA ILE A 93 -6.16 -3.44 -17.20
C ILE A 93 -7.38 -3.15 -16.35
N PHE A 94 -7.29 -3.48 -15.06
CA PHE A 94 -8.20 -3.02 -14.03
C PHE A 94 -7.44 -2.03 -13.14
N GLU A 95 -7.92 -0.80 -13.07
CA GLU A 95 -7.30 0.29 -12.31
C GLU A 95 -8.39 1.02 -11.53
N GLU A 96 -8.29 1.02 -10.21
CA GLU A 96 -9.26 1.68 -9.35
C GLU A 96 -8.59 2.27 -8.11
N TYR A 97 -9.18 3.32 -7.56
CA TYR A 97 -8.79 3.89 -6.28
C TYR A 97 -9.99 4.17 -5.39
N VAL A 98 -9.81 4.02 -4.08
CA VAL A 98 -10.85 4.29 -3.10
C VAL A 98 -10.30 5.14 -1.97
N PRO A 99 -10.97 6.26 -1.64
CA PRO A 99 -10.61 7.04 -0.47
C PRO A 99 -10.99 6.28 0.82
N ALA A 100 -10.08 6.27 1.79
CA ALA A 100 -10.31 5.78 3.13
C ALA A 100 -10.82 6.91 4.02
N THR A 101 -11.69 6.58 4.98
CA THR A 101 -12.05 7.53 6.04
C THR A 101 -10.94 7.69 7.08
N ILE A 102 -10.16 6.63 7.31
CA ILE A 102 -9.09 6.56 8.31
C ILE A 102 -8.00 5.63 7.77
N ALA A 103 -6.74 6.01 7.92
CA ALA A 103 -5.59 5.14 7.71
C ALA A 103 -4.91 4.90 9.06
N THR A 104 -4.71 3.64 9.43
CA THR A 104 -3.94 3.27 10.62
C THR A 104 -2.74 2.44 10.20
N VAL A 105 -1.56 2.83 10.66
CA VAL A 105 -0.30 2.09 10.45
C VAL A 105 0.30 1.80 11.82
N ALA A 106 0.74 0.56 12.03
CA ALA A 106 1.31 0.10 13.29
C ALA A 106 2.54 -0.78 13.06
N GLY A 107 3.50 -0.72 13.97
CA GLY A 107 4.72 -1.54 13.92
C GLY A 107 5.71 -1.13 12.82
N GLY A 108 6.77 -1.91 12.63
CA GLY A 108 7.88 -1.56 11.73
C GLY A 108 8.82 -0.47 12.27
N GLU A 109 8.71 -0.15 13.56
CA GLU A 109 9.59 0.80 14.26
C GLU A 109 10.99 0.20 14.51
N ASP A 110 11.05 -1.13 14.64
CA ASP A 110 12.26 -1.93 14.73
C ASP A 110 12.08 -3.26 13.96
N ALA A 111 13.18 -3.99 13.73
CA ALA A 111 13.18 -5.27 13.00
C ALA A 111 12.48 -6.42 13.76
N SER A 112 11.90 -6.15 14.93
CA SER A 112 11.23 -7.12 15.79
C SER A 112 9.74 -6.84 15.97
N SER A 113 9.22 -5.76 15.38
CA SER A 113 7.82 -5.37 15.48
C SER A 113 7.10 -5.59 14.15
N PRO A 114 6.20 -6.59 14.05
CA PRO A 114 5.47 -6.87 12.83
C PRO A 114 4.71 -5.61 12.38
N SER A 115 4.89 -5.25 11.12
CA SER A 115 4.33 -4.03 10.57
C SER A 115 2.95 -4.30 9.94
N SER A 116 2.00 -3.38 10.07
CA SER A 116 0.66 -3.50 9.49
C SER A 116 0.06 -2.16 9.11
N GLY A 117 -0.89 -2.18 8.17
CA GLY A 117 -1.61 -0.99 7.72
C GLY A 117 -3.04 -1.31 7.31
N ASN A 118 -3.97 -0.39 7.59
CA ASN A 118 -5.39 -0.52 7.28
C ASN A 118 -5.96 0.81 6.79
N TRP A 119 -6.48 0.82 5.55
CA TRP A 119 -7.22 1.93 4.97
C TRP A 119 -8.70 1.64 5.17
N SER A 120 -9.23 2.06 6.32
CA SER A 120 -10.62 1.85 6.71
C SER A 120 -11.59 2.36 5.64
N SER A 121 -12.79 1.77 5.57
CA SER A 121 -13.82 1.94 4.51
C SER A 121 -13.45 1.45 3.09
N THR A 122 -12.17 1.22 2.78
CA THR A 122 -11.77 0.75 1.45
C THR A 122 -11.90 -0.78 1.30
N GLY A 123 -11.68 -1.51 2.41
CA GLY A 123 -11.56 -2.96 2.42
C GLY A 123 -10.15 -3.48 2.06
N LEU A 124 -9.14 -2.60 2.04
CA LEU A 124 -7.75 -2.96 1.79
C LEU A 124 -6.88 -2.77 3.04
N SER A 125 -6.00 -3.74 3.29
CA SER A 125 -5.07 -3.72 4.41
C SER A 125 -3.86 -4.59 4.10
N TRP A 126 -2.79 -4.44 4.88
CA TRP A 126 -1.63 -5.32 4.85
C TRP A 126 -1.14 -5.62 6.27
N ALA A 127 -0.49 -6.76 6.44
CA ALA A 127 0.20 -7.12 7.67
C ALA A 127 1.41 -7.98 7.36
N ALA A 128 2.50 -7.81 8.12
CA ALA A 128 3.58 -8.77 8.14
C ALA A 128 3.03 -10.12 8.62
N SER A 129 3.25 -11.18 7.85
CA SER A 129 2.85 -12.53 8.22
C SER A 129 3.91 -13.24 9.09
N GLN A 130 5.10 -12.63 9.19
CA GLN A 130 6.20 -13.09 10.05
C GLN A 130 6.82 -11.91 10.82
N ASP A 131 7.28 -12.19 12.03
CA ASP A 131 7.88 -11.19 12.94
C ASP A 131 9.20 -10.62 12.42
N ASP A 132 9.88 -11.33 11.51
CA ASP A 132 11.13 -10.91 10.88
C ASP A 132 10.93 -10.02 9.64
N LEU A 133 9.68 -9.64 9.36
CA LEU A 133 9.28 -8.82 8.21
C LEU A 133 9.65 -9.43 6.85
N SER A 134 9.93 -10.74 6.78
CA SER A 134 10.30 -11.43 5.54
C SER A 134 9.11 -11.65 4.60
N GLN A 135 7.89 -11.61 5.12
CA GLN A 135 6.66 -11.87 4.39
C GLN A 135 5.53 -10.94 4.83
N TYR A 136 4.69 -10.58 3.87
CA TYR A 136 3.53 -9.72 4.06
C TYR A 136 2.33 -10.35 3.39
N GLU A 137 1.17 -10.14 3.97
CA GLU A 137 -0.11 -10.44 3.35
C GLU A 137 -0.83 -9.13 3.06
N VAL A 138 -1.25 -8.91 1.80
CA VAL A 138 -2.13 -7.81 1.41
C VAL A 138 -3.52 -8.35 1.17
N ILE A 139 -4.50 -7.84 1.88
CA ILE A 139 -5.91 -8.21 1.74
C ILE A 139 -6.62 -7.19 0.87
N ILE A 140 -7.34 -7.67 -0.14
CA ILE A 140 -8.24 -6.87 -0.97
C ILE A 140 -9.66 -7.42 -0.77
N SER A 141 -10.55 -6.62 -0.19
CA SER A 141 -11.96 -6.95 -0.03
C SER A 141 -12.84 -5.72 -0.22
N SER A 142 -12.69 -5.08 -1.39
CA SER A 142 -13.36 -3.82 -1.68
C SER A 142 -14.66 -4.04 -2.44
N LYS A 143 -15.78 -3.71 -1.79
CA LYS A 143 -17.08 -3.61 -2.47
C LYS A 143 -17.11 -2.44 -3.45
N GLN A 144 -16.40 -1.35 -3.15
CA GLN A 144 -16.36 -0.15 -3.98
C GLN A 144 -15.63 -0.42 -5.29
N MET A 145 -14.48 -1.12 -5.24
CA MET A 145 -13.76 -1.56 -6.44
C MET A 145 -14.37 -2.81 -7.10
N GLN A 146 -15.33 -3.48 -6.46
CA GLN A 146 -15.82 -4.80 -6.87
C GLN A 146 -14.69 -5.84 -6.99
N ALA A 147 -13.66 -5.73 -6.15
CA ALA A 147 -12.45 -6.54 -6.17
C ALA A 147 -12.30 -7.33 -4.86
N LYS A 148 -11.87 -8.59 -4.97
CA LYS A 148 -11.53 -9.44 -3.82
C LYS A 148 -10.34 -10.34 -4.16
N GLY A 149 -9.36 -10.42 -3.26
CA GLY A 149 -8.18 -11.27 -3.38
C GLY A 149 -7.19 -11.04 -2.24
N ASP A 150 -6.07 -11.74 -2.31
CA ASP A 150 -4.96 -11.69 -1.37
C ASP A 150 -3.65 -11.77 -2.14
N LEU A 151 -2.62 -11.08 -1.63
CA LEU A 151 -1.24 -11.19 -2.07
C LEU A 151 -0.40 -11.74 -0.91
N VAL A 152 0.31 -12.86 -1.13
CA VAL A 152 1.07 -13.61 -0.13
C VAL A 152 2.46 -14.03 -0.62
#